data_AF-A0A8S2VAF1-F1
#
_entry.id   AF-A0A8S2VAF1-F1
#
_cell.length_a   1.000
_cell.length_b   1.000
_cell.length_c   1.000
_cell.angle_alpha   90.00
_cell.angle_beta   90.00
_cell.angle_gamma   90.00
#
_symmetry.space_group_name_H-M   'P 1'
#
loop_
_entity.id
_entity.type
_entity.pdbx_description
1 polymer ?
#
loop_
_entity_poly.entity_id
_entity_poly.type
_entity_poly.pdbx_seq_one_letter_code
_entity_poly.pdbx_strand_id
1 'polypeptide(L)'
;MFYTLIILVYYHHTLLLHATSASSSLFTLNNVRYSLSDRVLTIPKLGALRGVHIDYDSEYYRKYNLINVEAFLGIQYGLYNGRFEPSKERFDLHQNTRVNKQIEFGPACSQYIWKNESELSRIRTRKFAQEYYPKLLKYIIKQNEEQCLYMNIYQPQIKNSK
;
A
#
# COMPACT_ATOMS: atom_id res chain seq x y z
N MET A 1 47.74 -22.09 -9.09
CA MET A 1 46.53 -21.99 -9.93
C MET A 1 45.23 -22.46 -9.25
N PHE A 2 45.28 -23.35 -8.25
CA PHE A 2 44.05 -23.80 -7.54
C PHE A 2 43.47 -22.77 -6.56
N TYR A 3 44.30 -22.00 -5.86
CA TYR A 3 43.84 -21.02 -4.86
C TYR A 3 43.02 -19.86 -5.45
N THR A 4 43.36 -19.40 -6.65
CA THR A 4 42.62 -18.34 -7.34
C THR A 4 41.22 -18.80 -7.77
N LEU A 5 41.07 -20.09 -8.09
CA LEU A 5 39.77 -20.67 -8.45
C LEU A 5 38.83 -20.75 -7.25
N ILE A 6 39.36 -21.11 -6.07
CA ILE A 6 38.59 -21.21 -4.82
C ILE A 6 38.10 -19.82 -4.39
N ILE A 7 38.93 -18.78 -4.50
CA ILE A 7 38.54 -17.40 -4.16
C ILE A 7 37.46 -16.90 -5.12
N LEU A 8 37.58 -17.17 -6.43
CA LEU A 8 36.58 -16.81 -7.42
C LEU A 8 35.24 -17.52 -7.17
N VAL A 9 35.26 -18.82 -6.88
CA VAL A 9 34.04 -19.58 -6.55
C VAL A 9 33.40 -19.08 -5.25
N TYR A 10 34.21 -18.75 -4.24
CA TYR A 10 33.70 -18.20 -2.97
C TYR A 10 33.06 -16.82 -3.16
N TYR A 11 33.70 -15.92 -3.92
CA TYR A 11 33.14 -14.61 -4.27
C TYR A 11 31.87 -14.76 -5.12
N HIS A 12 31.85 -15.70 -6.07
CA HIS A 12 30.68 -15.92 -6.91
C HIS A 12 29.50 -16.46 -6.10
N HIS A 13 29.77 -17.36 -5.14
CA HIS A 13 28.75 -17.88 -4.21
C HIS A 13 28.25 -16.81 -3.23
N THR A 14 29.12 -15.96 -2.68
CA THR A 14 28.69 -14.85 -1.81
C THR A 14 27.90 -13.79 -2.60
N LEU A 15 28.27 -13.51 -3.85
CA LEU A 15 27.53 -12.61 -4.74
C LEU A 15 26.15 -13.20 -5.13
N LEU A 16 26.07 -14.50 -5.39
CA LEU A 16 24.80 -15.22 -5.66
C LEU A 16 23.90 -15.30 -4.43
N LEU A 17 24.44 -15.44 -3.22
CA LEU A 17 23.68 -15.42 -1.97
C LEU A 17 23.10 -14.03 -1.65
N HIS A 18 23.72 -12.94 -2.10
CA HIS A 18 23.17 -11.59 -1.95
C HIS A 18 22.12 -11.24 -3.03
N ALA A 19 21.96 -12.07 -4.06
CA ALA A 19 21.03 -11.83 -5.16
C ALA A 19 19.64 -12.46 -4.95
N THR A 20 19.43 -13.29 -3.91
CA THR A 20 18.21 -14.11 -3.79
C THR A 20 17.18 -13.67 -2.77
N SER A 21 17.32 -12.52 -2.10
CA SER A 21 16.26 -11.99 -1.25
C SER A 21 16.22 -10.46 -1.22
N ALA A 22 16.11 -9.84 -2.39
CA ALA A 22 15.72 -8.43 -2.47
C ALA A 22 14.23 -8.36 -2.78
N SER A 23 13.38 -8.34 -1.75
CA SER A 23 12.09 -7.67 -1.91
C SER A 23 12.43 -6.21 -2.25
N SER A 24 12.26 -5.85 -3.52
CA SER A 24 12.60 -4.52 -4.00
C SER A 24 11.78 -3.52 -3.20
N SER A 25 12.49 -2.61 -2.51
CA SER A 25 11.83 -1.49 -1.85
C SER A 25 11.04 -0.74 -2.92
N LEU A 26 9.73 -0.59 -2.74
CA LEU A 26 8.88 0.15 -3.68
C LEU A 26 9.10 1.65 -3.49
N PHE A 27 9.00 2.11 -2.24
CA PHE A 27 9.30 3.49 -1.84
C PHE A 27 9.44 3.60 -0.30
N THR A 28 9.98 4.72 0.17
CA THR A 28 10.06 5.07 1.60
C THR A 28 9.34 6.39 1.83
N LEU A 29 8.51 6.46 2.87
CA LEU A 29 7.78 7.67 3.25
C LEU A 29 7.82 7.84 4.77
N ASN A 30 8.28 8.99 5.26
CA ASN A 30 8.32 9.31 6.69
C ASN A 30 8.94 8.21 7.58
N ASN A 31 10.11 7.67 7.17
CA ASN A 31 10.81 6.57 7.85
C ASN A 31 10.02 5.25 7.92
N VAL A 32 9.06 5.07 7.03
CA VAL A 32 8.36 3.80 6.82
C VAL A 32 8.72 3.29 5.43
N ARG A 33 9.24 2.07 5.37
CA ARG A 33 9.59 1.40 4.12
C ARG A 33 8.43 0.56 3.64
N TYR A 34 8.10 0.70 2.36
CA TYR A 34 7.09 -0.09 1.68
C TYR A 34 7.78 -1.04 0.72
N SER A 35 7.60 -2.33 0.90
CA SER A 35 8.12 -3.37 0.02
C SER A 35 6.98 -4.20 -0.57
N LEU A 36 7.19 -4.86 -1.69
CA LEU A 36 6.15 -5.73 -2.26
C LEU A 36 5.97 -6.95 -1.36
N SER A 37 4.74 -7.35 -1.08
CA SER A 37 4.49 -8.59 -0.33
C SER A 37 4.82 -9.82 -1.18
N ASP A 38 5.52 -10.78 -0.58
CA ASP A 38 5.76 -12.09 -1.18
C ASP A 38 4.49 -12.96 -1.18
N ARG A 39 3.55 -12.66 -0.26
CA ARG A 39 2.30 -13.39 -0.13
C ARG A 39 1.29 -12.95 -1.19
N VAL A 40 0.59 -13.94 -1.74
CA VAL A 40 -0.57 -13.73 -2.60
C VAL A 40 -1.80 -14.21 -1.84
N LEU A 41 -2.77 -13.32 -1.64
CA LEU A 41 -4.07 -13.66 -1.09
C LEU A 41 -5.03 -14.02 -2.21
N THR A 42 -5.55 -15.23 -2.19
CA THR A 42 -6.64 -15.63 -3.09
C THR A 42 -7.95 -15.44 -2.34
N ILE A 43 -8.70 -14.40 -2.71
CA ILE A 43 -10.01 -14.12 -2.11
C ILE A 43 -11.11 -14.53 -3.09
N PRO A 44 -12.11 -15.33 -2.67
CA PRO A 44 -13.26 -15.64 -3.50
C PRO A 44 -13.87 -14.35 -4.08
N LYS A 45 -14.22 -14.36 -5.37
CA LYS A 45 -14.79 -13.22 -6.13
C LYS A 45 -13.83 -12.05 -6.42
N LEU A 46 -12.74 -11.88 -5.68
CA LEU A 46 -11.72 -10.84 -5.97
C LEU A 46 -10.47 -11.36 -6.69
N GLY A 47 -10.29 -12.68 -6.72
CA GLY A 47 -9.15 -13.32 -7.36
C GLY A 47 -7.87 -13.26 -6.51
N ALA A 48 -6.72 -13.37 -7.18
CA ALA A 48 -5.41 -13.34 -6.55
C ALA A 48 -4.90 -11.90 -6.38
N LEU A 49 -4.62 -11.49 -5.15
CA LEU A 49 -4.18 -10.16 -4.76
C LEU A 49 -2.77 -10.21 -4.16
N ARG A 50 -1.94 -9.23 -4.52
CA ARG A 50 -0.64 -9.00 -3.89
C ARG A 50 -0.57 -7.59 -3.33
N GLY A 51 -0.32 -7.48 -2.03
CA GLY A 51 -0.24 -6.22 -1.31
C GLY A 51 1.18 -5.68 -1.17
N VAL A 52 1.35 -4.75 -0.24
CA VAL A 52 2.63 -4.20 0.20
C VAL A 52 2.89 -4.55 1.66
N HIS A 53 4.14 -4.83 1.99
CA HIS A 53 4.61 -4.93 3.35
C HIS A 53 5.04 -3.54 3.85
N ILE A 54 4.62 -3.19 5.06
CA ILE A 54 4.90 -1.93 5.73
C ILE A 54 5.90 -2.23 6.84
N ASP A 55 7.15 -1.83 6.61
CA ASP A 55 8.27 -1.97 7.52
C ASP A 55 8.50 -0.63 8.24
N TYR A 56 8.34 -0.63 9.56
CA TYR A 56 8.64 0.52 10.39
C TYR A 56 10.15 0.63 10.64
N ASP A 57 10.67 1.85 10.78
CA ASP A 57 12.02 2.07 11.29
C ASP A 57 12.24 1.33 12.61
N SER A 58 13.41 0.70 12.75
CA SER A 58 13.85 -0.06 13.91
C SER A 58 13.69 0.67 15.25
N GLU A 59 13.90 1.99 15.30
CA GLU A 59 13.74 2.76 16.55
C GLU A 59 12.26 2.92 16.93
N TYR A 60 11.42 3.27 15.95
CA TYR A 60 9.98 3.45 16.14
C TYR A 60 9.28 2.12 16.45
N TYR A 61 9.67 1.06 15.73
CA TYR A 61 9.25 -0.32 15.96
C TYR A 61 9.50 -0.75 17.40
N ARG A 62 10.72 -0.52 17.92
CA ARG A 62 11.10 -0.89 19.29
C ARG A 62 10.39 -0.05 20.34
N LYS A 63 10.29 1.27 20.13
CA LYS A 63 9.67 2.19 21.09
C LYS A 63 8.20 1.88 21.35
N TYR A 64 7.46 1.52 20.31
CA TYR A 64 6.01 1.31 20.38
C TYR A 64 5.59 -0.16 20.28
N ASN A 65 6.54 -1.09 20.25
CA ASN A 65 6.30 -2.53 20.08
C ASN A 65 5.34 -2.84 18.92
N LEU A 66 5.60 -2.21 17.78
CA LEU A 66 4.74 -2.35 16.61
C LEU A 66 4.95 -3.71 15.97
N ILE A 67 3.92 -4.19 15.30
CA ILE A 67 4.00 -5.39 14.45
C ILE A 67 4.00 -4.96 13.00
N ASN A 68 4.70 -5.71 12.15
CA ASN A 68 4.67 -5.44 10.71
C ASN A 68 3.24 -5.59 10.19
N VAL A 69 2.90 -4.81 9.17
CA VAL A 69 1.57 -4.80 8.58
C VAL A 69 1.70 -5.08 7.10
N GLU A 70 0.82 -5.93 6.58
CA GLU A 70 0.61 -6.11 5.15
C GLU A 70 -0.64 -5.34 4.75
N ALA A 71 -0.52 -4.49 3.74
CA ALA A 71 -1.62 -3.69 3.24
C ALA A 71 -2.00 -4.08 1.82
N PHE A 72 -3.29 -4.17 1.55
CA PHE A 72 -3.85 -4.35 0.23
C PHE A 72 -4.68 -3.11 -0.08
N LEU A 73 -4.16 -2.28 -0.97
CA LEU A 73 -4.69 -0.94 -1.25
C LEU A 73 -5.49 -0.96 -2.54
N GLY A 74 -6.57 -0.18 -2.60
CA GLY A 74 -7.33 0.02 -3.83
C GLY A 74 -8.10 -1.21 -4.29
N ILE A 75 -8.63 -2.01 -3.36
CA ILE A 75 -9.52 -3.12 -3.70
C ILE A 75 -10.90 -2.56 -4.02
N GLN A 76 -11.32 -2.66 -5.29
CA GLN A 76 -12.68 -2.26 -5.66
C GLN A 76 -13.70 -3.25 -5.10
N TYR A 77 -14.62 -2.78 -4.26
CA TYR A 77 -15.63 -3.62 -3.61
C TYR A 77 -17.03 -3.45 -4.21
N GLY A 78 -17.25 -2.40 -5.02
CA GLY A 78 -18.52 -2.13 -5.66
C GLY A 78 -18.36 -1.36 -6.98
N LEU A 79 -19.44 -1.34 -7.74
CA LEU A 79 -19.57 -0.57 -8.96
C LEU A 79 -20.64 0.51 -8.77
N TYR A 80 -20.36 1.70 -9.32
CA TYR A 80 -21.37 2.74 -9.42
C TYR A 80 -22.52 2.25 -10.30
N ASN A 81 -23.75 2.40 -9.81
CA ASN A 81 -24.97 2.02 -10.53
C ASN A 81 -25.85 3.22 -10.89
N GLY A 82 -25.48 4.42 -10.44
CA GLY A 82 -26.35 5.60 -10.49
C GLY A 82 -26.32 6.34 -9.17
N ARG A 83 -26.59 7.65 -9.21
CA ARG A 83 -26.67 8.46 -8.01
C ARG A 83 -27.98 8.15 -7.30
N PHE A 84 -27.92 7.99 -5.98
CA PHE A 84 -29.06 7.61 -5.12
C PHE A 84 -29.63 6.23 -5.42
N GLU A 85 -28.84 5.37 -6.06
CA GLU A 85 -29.15 3.95 -6.23
C GLU A 85 -28.24 3.09 -5.36
N PRO A 86 -28.69 1.88 -4.97
CA PRO A 86 -27.79 0.88 -4.41
C PRO A 86 -26.62 0.61 -5.36
N SER A 87 -25.43 0.41 -4.82
CA SER A 87 -24.28 0.03 -5.63
C SER A 87 -24.48 -1.35 -6.24
N LYS A 88 -23.90 -1.56 -7.43
CA LYS A 88 -23.86 -2.87 -8.06
C LYS A 88 -22.69 -3.67 -7.53
N GLU A 89 -22.88 -4.97 -7.33
CA GLU A 89 -21.79 -5.87 -6.96
C GLU A 89 -20.81 -6.01 -8.12
N ARG A 90 -19.50 -5.95 -7.83
CA ARG A 90 -18.41 -6.14 -8.80
C ARG A 90 -18.15 -7.61 -9.12
N PHE A 91 -19.12 -8.52 -8.98
CA PHE A 91 -18.87 -9.96 -9.14
C PHE A 91 -18.71 -10.37 -10.61
N ASP A 92 -17.68 -9.87 -11.25
CA ASP A 92 -17.08 -10.57 -12.37
C ASP A 92 -16.28 -11.73 -11.77
N LEU A 93 -16.64 -12.97 -12.09
CA LEU A 93 -15.80 -14.13 -11.82
C LEU A 93 -14.44 -13.86 -12.48
N HIS A 94 -13.46 -13.41 -11.71
CA HIS A 94 -12.08 -13.31 -12.17
C HIS A 94 -11.58 -14.75 -12.43
N GLN A 95 -11.83 -15.24 -13.65
CA GLN A 95 -11.29 -16.49 -14.18
C GLN A 95 -9.79 -16.37 -14.54
N ASN A 96 -9.23 -15.16 -14.43
CA ASN A 96 -7.84 -14.92 -14.76
C ASN A 96 -6.92 -15.36 -13.62
N THR A 97 -5.90 -16.14 -13.96
CA THR A 97 -4.76 -16.51 -13.11
C THR A 97 -3.82 -15.35 -12.79
N ARG A 98 -4.17 -14.12 -13.20
CA ARG A 98 -3.33 -12.93 -13.00
C ARG A 98 -3.39 -12.47 -11.55
N VAL A 99 -2.23 -12.19 -10.98
CA VAL A 99 -2.10 -11.59 -9.65
C VAL A 99 -2.25 -10.08 -9.78
N ASN A 100 -3.31 -9.51 -9.22
CA ASN A 100 -3.54 -8.08 -9.18
C ASN A 100 -2.68 -7.43 -8.09
N LYS A 101 -1.85 -6.45 -8.47
CA LYS A 101 -1.04 -5.67 -7.53
C LYS A 101 -1.92 -4.59 -6.89
N GLN A 102 -2.13 -4.70 -5.58
CA GLN A 102 -2.96 -3.81 -4.77
C GLN A 102 -2.06 -2.90 -3.92
N ILE A 103 -1.33 -2.03 -4.62
CA ILE A 103 -0.25 -1.23 -4.04
C ILE A 103 -0.52 0.29 -4.07
N GLU A 104 -1.61 0.71 -4.72
CA GLU A 104 -2.03 2.10 -4.84
C GLU A 104 -3.45 2.28 -4.31
N PHE A 105 -3.74 3.47 -3.79
CA PHE A 105 -5.10 3.83 -3.40
C PHE A 105 -5.99 4.02 -4.62
N GLY A 106 -7.25 3.56 -4.52
CA GLY A 106 -8.30 4.00 -5.44
C GLY A 106 -8.56 5.51 -5.29
N PRO A 107 -9.21 6.16 -6.27
CA PRO A 107 -9.53 7.58 -6.17
C PRO A 107 -10.58 7.82 -5.08
N ALA A 108 -10.56 9.01 -4.48
CA ALA A 108 -11.54 9.39 -3.47
C ALA A 108 -12.91 9.68 -4.10
N CYS A 109 -13.98 9.59 -3.31
CA CYS A 109 -15.28 10.08 -3.75
C CYS A 109 -15.28 11.61 -3.88
N SER A 110 -16.18 12.13 -4.71
CA SER A 110 -16.39 13.56 -4.89
C SER A 110 -16.65 14.25 -3.54
N GLN A 111 -15.81 15.22 -3.20
CA GLN A 111 -15.93 16.03 -2.00
C GLN A 111 -15.39 17.43 -2.24
N TYR A 112 -15.89 18.39 -1.47
CA TYR A 112 -15.44 19.76 -1.59
C TYR A 112 -13.96 19.90 -1.19
N ILE A 113 -13.15 20.43 -2.11
CA ILE A 113 -11.74 20.74 -1.88
C ILE A 113 -11.59 22.24 -1.65
N TRP A 114 -11.17 22.61 -0.45
CA TRP A 114 -10.75 23.97 -0.11
C TRP A 114 -9.53 24.33 -0.95
N LYS A 115 -9.66 25.38 -1.76
CA LYS A 115 -8.56 25.94 -2.55
C LYS A 115 -7.88 27.12 -1.85
N ASN A 116 -8.55 27.72 -0.87
CA ASN A 116 -8.08 28.89 -0.15
C ASN A 116 -7.77 28.55 1.32
N GLU A 117 -6.51 28.67 1.71
CA GLU A 117 -6.03 28.45 3.07
C GLU A 117 -6.66 29.44 4.08
N SER A 118 -6.84 30.71 3.69
CA SER A 118 -7.42 31.74 4.56
C SER A 118 -8.89 31.42 4.89
N GLU A 119 -9.63 30.92 3.91
CA GLU A 119 -11.01 30.49 4.10
C GLU A 119 -11.07 29.26 5.01
N LEU A 120 -10.22 28.27 4.76
CA LEU A 120 -10.12 27.09 5.61
C LEU A 120 -9.71 27.44 7.04
N SER A 121 -8.81 28.42 7.21
CA SER A 121 -8.37 28.91 8.53
C SER A 121 -9.44 29.69 9.29
N ARG A 122 -10.52 30.14 8.63
CA ARG A 122 -11.69 30.74 9.30
C ARG A 122 -12.65 29.67 9.82
N ILE A 123 -12.69 28.50 9.17
CA ILE A 123 -13.61 27.41 9.49
C ILE A 123 -12.96 26.39 10.43
N ARG A 124 -11.64 26.22 10.33
CA ARG A 124 -10.80 25.30 11.12
C ARG A 124 -9.65 26.06 11.75
N THR A 125 -8.79 25.36 12.49
CA THR A 125 -7.60 25.97 13.07
C THR A 125 -6.57 26.31 11.98
N ARG A 126 -5.81 27.38 12.20
CA ARG A 126 -4.68 27.74 11.34
C ARG A 126 -3.68 26.59 11.18
N LYS A 127 -3.40 25.85 12.27
CA LYS A 127 -2.55 24.66 12.23
C LYS A 127 -3.08 23.59 11.27
N PHE A 128 -4.39 23.33 11.29
CA PHE A 128 -4.99 22.40 10.36
C PHE A 128 -4.85 22.87 8.91
N ALA A 129 -5.21 24.12 8.63
CA ALA A 129 -5.18 24.67 7.28
C ALA A 129 -3.76 24.69 6.68
N GLN A 130 -2.76 25.04 7.48
CA GLN A 130 -1.38 25.20 7.03
C GLN A 130 -0.59 23.89 7.04
N GLU A 131 -0.78 23.05 8.05
CA GLU A 131 0.09 21.90 8.27
C GLU A 131 -0.54 20.57 7.85
N TYR A 132 -1.81 20.35 8.20
CA TYR A 132 -2.45 19.05 8.02
C TYR A 132 -3.19 18.93 6.69
N TYR A 133 -3.87 20.00 6.26
CA TYR A 133 -4.66 19.98 5.04
C TYR A 133 -3.83 19.75 3.77
N PRO A 134 -2.64 20.35 3.57
CA PRO A 134 -1.81 20.03 2.41
C PRO A 134 -1.36 18.55 2.41
N LYS A 135 -1.08 17.98 3.59
CA LYS A 135 -0.74 16.55 3.75
C LYS A 135 -1.93 15.64 3.44
N LEU A 136 -3.15 16.08 3.72
CA LEU A 136 -4.39 15.37 3.38
C LEU A 136 -4.71 15.48 1.89
N LEU A 137 -4.50 16.66 1.30
CA LEU A 137 -4.88 16.99 -0.07
C LEU A 137 -4.30 15.99 -1.07
N LYS A 138 -3.06 15.53 -0.85
CA LYS A 138 -2.41 14.51 -1.70
C LYS A 138 -3.21 13.20 -1.85
N TYR A 139 -4.07 12.86 -0.88
CA TYR A 139 -4.89 11.65 -0.91
C TYR A 139 -6.29 11.89 -1.48
N ILE A 140 -6.80 13.13 -1.44
CA ILE A 140 -8.17 13.46 -1.82
C ILE A 140 -8.29 14.30 -3.09
N ILE A 141 -7.16 14.68 -3.70
CA ILE A 141 -7.12 15.51 -4.91
C ILE A 141 -7.62 14.76 -6.16
N LYS A 142 -7.33 13.45 -6.24
CA LYS A 142 -7.85 12.59 -7.30
C LYS A 142 -9.22 12.07 -6.87
N GLN A 143 -10.27 12.62 -7.46
CA GLN A 143 -11.66 12.23 -7.19
C GLN A 143 -12.33 11.68 -8.43
N ASN A 144 -13.18 10.67 -8.25
CA ASN A 144 -14.05 10.17 -9.30
C ASN A 144 -15.33 9.60 -8.68
N GLU A 145 -16.47 10.28 -8.86
CA GLU A 145 -17.76 9.87 -8.29
C GLU A 145 -18.19 8.47 -8.75
N GLU A 146 -17.93 8.14 -10.01
CA GLU A 146 -18.34 6.88 -10.62
C GLU A 146 -17.38 5.73 -10.28
N GLN A 147 -16.18 6.05 -9.78
CA GLN A 147 -15.13 5.07 -9.52
C GLN A 147 -14.47 5.26 -8.16
N CYS A 148 -15.23 5.49 -7.08
CA CYS A 148 -14.67 5.65 -5.73
C CYS A 148 -14.98 4.53 -4.73
N LEU A 149 -15.67 3.46 -5.16
CA LEU A 149 -16.03 2.33 -4.30
C LEU A 149 -14.86 1.35 -4.09
N TYR A 150 -13.85 1.85 -3.38
CA TYR A 150 -12.59 1.16 -3.09
C TYR A 150 -12.36 1.04 -1.59
N MET A 151 -11.74 -0.05 -1.17
CA MET A 151 -11.35 -0.30 0.21
C MET A 151 -9.88 -0.65 0.31
N ASN A 152 -9.34 -0.48 1.52
CA ASN A 152 -7.98 -0.85 1.87
C ASN A 152 -8.03 -1.81 3.05
N ILE A 153 -7.26 -2.89 2.99
CA ILE A 153 -7.17 -3.89 4.05
C ILE A 153 -5.78 -3.80 4.66
N TYR A 154 -5.70 -3.71 5.99
CA TYR A 154 -4.45 -3.71 6.74
C TYR A 154 -4.44 -4.92 7.66
N GLN A 155 -3.55 -5.88 7.39
CA GLN A 155 -3.45 -7.12 8.12
C GLN A 155 -2.17 -7.15 8.96
N PRO A 156 -2.27 -7.30 10.29
CA PRO A 156 -1.09 -7.49 11.12
C PRO A 156 -0.39 -8.81 10.80
N GLN A 157 0.92 -8.76 10.66
CA GLN A 157 1.79 -9.92 10.44
C GLN A 157 2.33 -10.36 11.79
N ILE A 158 1.48 -11.04 12.56
CA ILE A 158 1.89 -11.66 13.82
C ILE A 158 2.86 -12.78 13.45
N LYS A 159 4.16 -12.58 13.71
CA LYS A 159 5.11 -13.67 13.69
C LYS A 159 4.72 -14.61 14.81
N ASN A 160 4.12 -15.75 14.48
CA ASN A 160 4.04 -16.85 15.43
C ASN A 160 5.48 -17.21 15.79
N SER A 161 5.89 -16.84 17.00
CA SER A 161 7.11 -17.31 17.64
C SER A 161 6.99 -18.83 17.74
N LYS A 162 7.55 -19.53 16.76
CA LYS A 162 7.92 -20.94 16.87
C LYS A 162 9.30 -21.03 17.48
#